data_AF-A0A851DEE8-F1
#
_entry.id   AF-A0A851DEE8-F1
#
_cell.length_a   1.000
_cell.length_b   1.000
_cell.length_c   1.000
_cell.angle_alpha   90.00
_cell.angle_beta   90.00
_cell.angle_gamma   90.00
#
_symmetry.space_group_name_H-M   'P 1'
#
loop_
_entity.id
_entity.type
_entity.pdbx_description
1 polymer ?
#
loop_
_entity_poly.entity_id
_entity_poly.type
_entity_poly.pdbx_seq_one_letter_code
_entity_poly.pdbx_strand_id
1 'polypeptide(L)'
;VLIDWINDVLVGERIIVKDLAEDLYDGQVLQKLFEKLESEKLNVAEVTQSEIAQKQKLQTVLEKINETLKLPPRSIKWNVDSVHAKSLVAILHLLVALSQYFRAPIRLPDHVSIQVVVVQVRE
;
A
#
# COMPACT_ATOMS: atom_id res chain seq x y z
N VAL A 1 6.65 -12.43 -4.59
CA VAL A 1 5.27 -12.46 -5.11
C VAL A 1 4.64 -11.07 -5.16
N LEU A 2 4.31 -10.41 -4.03
CA LEU A 2 3.68 -9.08 -4.08
C LEU A 2 4.59 -8.01 -4.69
N ILE A 3 5.88 -8.00 -4.34
CA ILE A 3 6.88 -7.11 -4.97
C ILE A 3 6.93 -7.35 -6.48
N ASP A 4 7.02 -8.61 -6.92
CA ASP A 4 7.08 -8.97 -8.34
C ASP A 4 5.83 -8.47 -9.08
N TRP A 5 4.65 -8.66 -8.50
CA TRP A 5 3.40 -8.14 -9.05
C TRP A 5 3.38 -6.63 -9.20
N ILE A 6 3.78 -5.89 -8.15
CA ILE A 6 3.83 -4.42 -8.21
C ILE A 6 4.81 -3.98 -9.29
N ASN A 7 5.98 -4.62 -9.37
CA ASN A 7 6.99 -4.33 -10.39
C ASN A 7 6.47 -4.60 -11.80
N ASP A 8 5.75 -5.71 -12.03
CA ASP A 8 5.14 -6.02 -13.32
C ASP A 8 4.08 -4.99 -13.73
N VAL A 9 3.25 -4.54 -12.79
CA VAL A 9 2.23 -3.51 -13.04
C VAL A 9 2.86 -2.14 -13.34
N LEU A 10 3.97 -1.80 -12.68
CA LEU A 10 4.59 -0.49 -12.74
C LEU A 10 5.82 -0.39 -13.66
N VAL A 11 6.20 -1.48 -14.34
CA VAL A 11 7.36 -1.49 -15.25
C VAL A 11 7.29 -0.40 -16.32
N GLY A 12 6.09 -0.10 -16.83
CA GLY A 12 5.86 0.96 -17.81
C GLY A 12 6.12 2.38 -17.27
N GLU A 13 6.03 2.57 -15.95
CA GLU A 13 6.36 3.82 -15.27
C GLU A 13 7.82 3.89 -14.79
N ARG A 14 8.62 2.85 -15.06
CA ARG A 14 10.03 2.71 -14.63
C ARG A 14 10.19 2.77 -13.11
N ILE A 15 9.20 2.30 -12.38
CA ILE A 15 9.22 2.18 -10.92
C ILE A 15 9.66 0.77 -10.56
N ILE A 16 10.58 0.65 -9.61
CA ILE A 16 11.09 -0.63 -9.10
C ILE A 16 11.00 -0.61 -7.59
N VAL A 17 10.16 -1.48 -7.04
CA VAL A 17 10.02 -1.77 -5.61
C VAL A 17 11.01 -2.86 -5.22
N LYS A 18 11.72 -2.61 -4.12
CA LYS A 18 12.68 -3.53 -3.50
C LYS A 18 12.29 -3.89 -2.07
N ASP A 19 11.66 -2.95 -1.35
CA ASP A 19 11.21 -3.15 0.02
C ASP A 19 9.83 -2.49 0.20
N LEU A 20 8.83 -3.29 0.57
CA LEU A 20 7.46 -2.81 0.68
C LEU A 20 7.29 -1.71 1.73
N ALA A 21 8.02 -1.78 2.84
CA ALA A 21 7.91 -0.80 3.91
C ALA A 21 8.62 0.51 3.53
N GLU A 22 9.81 0.42 2.91
CA GLU A 22 10.58 1.59 2.49
C GLU A 22 10.04 2.28 1.23
N ASP A 23 9.41 1.54 0.31
CA ASP A 23 8.97 2.10 -0.97
C ASP A 23 7.51 2.59 -0.97
N LEU A 24 6.66 2.12 -0.04
CA LEU A 24 5.22 2.46 -0.03
C LEU A 24 4.83 3.50 1.04
N TYR A 25 5.70 3.76 2.03
CA TYR A 25 5.35 4.56 3.21
C TYR A 25 5.00 6.02 2.90
N ASP A 26 5.47 6.59 1.79
CA ASP A 26 5.20 7.99 1.42
C ASP A 26 3.96 8.13 0.53
N GLY A 27 3.37 7.00 0.12
CA GLY A 27 2.18 6.93 -0.73
C GLY A 27 2.44 7.03 -2.22
N GLN A 28 3.68 7.25 -2.69
CA GLN A 28 3.96 7.45 -4.11
C GLN A 28 3.76 6.17 -4.93
N VAL A 29 4.37 5.06 -4.48
CA VAL A 29 4.23 3.77 -5.17
C VAL A 29 2.79 3.28 -5.07
N LEU A 30 2.13 3.46 -3.92
CA LEU A 30 0.72 3.11 -3.73
C LEU A 30 -0.20 3.89 -4.67
N GLN A 31 0.03 5.20 -4.84
CA GLN A 31 -0.70 6.01 -5.82
C GLN A 31 -0.56 5.41 -7.22
N LYS A 32 0.68 5.21 -7.70
CA LYS A 32 0.91 4.73 -9.07
C LYS A 32 0.34 3.35 -9.31
N LEU A 33 0.48 2.45 -8.33
CA LEU A 33 -0.13 1.13 -8.39
C LEU A 33 -1.64 1.24 -8.56
N PHE A 34 -2.31 2.05 -7.72
CA PHE A 34 -3.75 2.20 -7.79
C PHE A 34 -4.22 2.86 -9.10
N GLU A 35 -3.54 3.92 -9.56
CA GLU A 35 -3.84 4.57 -10.84
C GLU A 35 -3.75 3.59 -12.03
N LYS A 36 -2.76 2.70 -12.01
CA LYS A 36 -2.60 1.68 -13.05
C LYS A 36 -3.67 0.60 -12.99
N LEU A 37 -4.14 0.24 -11.79
CA LEU A 37 -5.17 -0.77 -11.60
C LEU A 37 -6.57 -0.25 -11.96
N GLU A 38 -6.91 0.98 -11.57
CA GLU A 38 -8.19 1.62 -11.90
C GLU A 38 -8.22 2.22 -13.32
N SER A 39 -7.07 2.38 -13.97
CA SER A 39 -6.93 3.15 -15.20
C SER A 39 -7.43 4.60 -15.08
N GLU A 40 -7.39 5.16 -13.87
CA GLU A 40 -7.82 6.52 -13.52
C GLU A 40 -6.70 7.25 -12.76
N LYS A 41 -6.51 8.55 -13.01
CA LYS A 41 -5.51 9.37 -12.30
C LYS A 41 -6.07 9.92 -10.99
N LEU A 42 -5.26 9.89 -9.93
CA LEU A 42 -5.61 10.51 -8.66
C LEU A 42 -5.21 11.99 -8.68
N ASN A 43 -6.05 12.84 -8.08
CA ASN A 43 -5.73 14.25 -7.90
C ASN A 43 -4.86 14.47 -6.65
N VAL A 44 -3.61 14.02 -6.72
CA VAL A 44 -2.61 14.17 -5.64
C VAL A 44 -1.30 14.73 -6.19
N ALA A 45 -0.50 15.37 -5.33
CA ALA A 45 0.79 15.93 -5.72
C ALA A 45 1.75 14.85 -6.23
N GLU A 46 2.43 15.10 -7.35
CA GLU A 46 3.35 14.11 -7.96
C GLU A 46 4.57 13.79 -7.10
N VAL A 47 5.02 14.73 -6.28
CA VAL A 47 6.13 14.53 -5.34
C VAL A 47 5.83 15.22 -4.01
N THR A 48 6.34 14.65 -2.93
CA THR A 48 6.12 15.15 -1.57
C THR A 48 7.44 15.19 -0.83
N GLN A 49 7.84 16.38 -0.37
CA GLN A 49 9.12 16.60 0.32
C GLN A 49 8.99 16.64 1.84
N SER A 50 7.79 16.90 2.38
CA SER A 50 7.54 17.00 3.82
C SER A 50 6.70 15.83 4.32
N GLU A 51 6.86 15.49 5.60
CA GLU A 51 6.07 14.47 6.28
C GLU A 51 4.56 14.76 6.18
N ILE A 52 4.17 16.03 6.36
CA ILE A 52 2.77 16.47 6.26
C ILE A 52 2.22 16.18 4.86
N ALA A 53 2.99 16.48 3.81
CA ALA A 53 2.56 16.24 2.44
C ALA A 53 2.45 14.74 2.12
N GLN A 54 3.34 13.91 2.66
CA GLN A 54 3.28 12.44 2.54
C GLN A 54 2.01 11.90 3.19
N LYS A 55 1.70 12.34 4.43
CA LYS A 55 0.47 11.92 5.12
C LYS A 55 -0.80 12.37 4.40
N GLN A 56 -0.81 13.58 3.83
CA GLN A 56 -1.93 14.05 3.01
C GLN A 56 -2.09 13.21 1.74
N LYS A 57 -0.99 12.87 1.05
CA LYS A 57 -1.03 11.97 -0.12
C LYS A 57 -1.60 10.61 0.25
N LEU A 58 -1.09 10.00 1.32
CA LEU A 58 -1.63 8.73 1.82
C LEU A 58 -3.10 8.82 2.17
N GLN A 59 -3.55 9.91 2.80
CA GLN A 59 -4.96 10.11 3.13
C GLN A 59 -5.81 9.99 1.87
N THR A 60 -5.52 10.77 0.83
CA THR A 60 -6.29 10.75 -0.42
C THR A 60 -6.20 9.39 -1.14
N VAL A 61 -5.02 8.78 -1.19
CA VAL A 61 -4.82 7.47 -1.83
C VAL A 61 -5.61 6.37 -1.09
N LEU A 62 -5.50 6.33 0.24
CA LEU A 62 -6.18 5.31 1.05
C LEU A 62 -7.70 5.51 1.09
N GLU A 63 -8.18 6.76 1.10
CA GLU A 63 -9.62 7.06 0.96
C GLU A 63 -10.17 6.47 -0.33
N LYS A 64 -9.55 6.77 -1.47
CA LYS A 64 -10.00 6.26 -2.77
C LYS A 64 -9.91 4.74 -2.85
N ILE A 65 -8.85 4.12 -2.32
CA ILE A 65 -8.75 2.66 -2.23
C ILE A 65 -9.89 2.09 -1.40
N ASN A 66 -10.19 2.67 -0.23
CA ASN A 66 -11.25 2.19 0.64
C ASN A 66 -12.64 2.31 -0.03
N GLU A 67 -12.87 3.40 -0.77
CA GLU A 67 -14.09 3.59 -1.57
C GLU A 67 -14.25 2.56 -2.70
N THR A 68 -13.16 2.19 -3.37
CA THR A 68 -13.15 1.18 -4.44
C THR A 68 -13.35 -0.23 -3.87
N LEU A 69 -12.63 -0.58 -2.81
CA LEU A 69 -12.67 -1.91 -2.20
C LEU A 69 -14.00 -2.20 -1.48
N LYS A 70 -14.69 -1.16 -0.96
CA LYS A 70 -15.97 -1.26 -0.24
C LYS A 70 -15.98 -2.32 0.87
N LEU A 71 -14.85 -2.47 1.56
CA LEU A 71 -14.70 -3.46 2.62
C LEU A 71 -15.39 -3.00 3.91
N PRO A 72 -15.92 -3.93 4.71
CA PRO A 72 -16.40 -3.61 6.05
C PRO A 72 -15.27 -2.99 6.91
N PRO A 73 -15.54 -2.00 7.78
CA PRO A 73 -14.51 -1.35 8.60
C PRO A 73 -13.65 -2.33 9.42
N ARG A 74 -14.23 -3.43 9.90
CA ARG A 74 -13.52 -4.47 10.65
C ARG A 74 -12.39 -5.16 9.85
N SER A 75 -12.52 -5.18 8.53
CA SER A 75 -11.57 -5.81 7.60
C SER A 75 -10.44 -4.87 7.19
N ILE A 76 -10.62 -3.56 7.38
CA ILE A 76 -9.60 -2.55 7.08
C ILE A 76 -8.57 -2.58 8.22
N LYS A 77 -7.35 -3.01 7.89
CA LYS A 77 -6.22 -3.13 8.82
C LYS A 77 -5.10 -2.12 8.54
N TRP A 78 -5.40 -1.09 7.77
CA TRP A 78 -4.47 -0.03 7.38
C TRP A 78 -5.09 1.34 7.63
N ASN A 79 -4.24 2.32 7.89
CA ASN A 79 -4.55 3.74 7.95
C ASN A 79 -3.27 4.55 7.65
N VAL A 80 -3.40 5.86 7.47
CA VAL A 80 -2.27 6.75 7.14
C VAL A 80 -1.10 6.56 8.09
N ASP A 81 -1.34 6.61 9.40
CA ASP A 81 -0.26 6.53 10.38
C ASP A 81 0.46 5.17 10.34
N SER A 82 -0.27 4.07 10.19
CA SER A 82 0.33 2.73 10.12
C SER A 82 1.17 2.53 8.86
N VAL A 83 0.70 3.03 7.70
CA VAL A 83 1.46 2.93 6.44
C VAL A 83 2.68 3.83 6.48
N HIS A 84 2.51 5.08 6.94
CA HIS A 84 3.59 6.04 7.06
C HIS A 84 4.65 5.61 8.10
N ALA A 85 4.22 4.96 9.19
CA ALA A 85 5.09 4.32 10.17
C ALA A 85 5.70 2.99 9.68
N LYS A 86 5.62 2.69 8.38
CA LYS A 86 6.25 1.52 7.74
C LYS A 86 5.78 0.19 8.32
N SER A 87 4.53 0.13 8.80
CA SER A 87 3.95 -1.11 9.29
C SER A 87 3.78 -2.10 8.15
N LEU A 88 4.71 -3.05 8.04
CA LEU A 88 4.66 -4.10 7.03
C LEU A 88 3.35 -4.89 7.11
N VAL A 89 2.80 -5.08 8.33
CA VAL A 89 1.51 -5.74 8.52
C VAL A 89 0.39 -4.96 7.81
N ALA A 90 0.30 -3.65 8.03
CA ALA A 90 -0.73 -2.82 7.40
C ALA A 90 -0.58 -2.80 5.87
N ILE A 91 0.66 -2.64 5.39
CA ILE A 91 1.00 -2.62 3.96
C ILE A 91 0.65 -3.96 3.30
N LEU A 92 0.95 -5.10 3.93
CA LEU A 92 0.61 -6.41 3.41
C LEU A 92 -0.91 -6.63 3.32
N HIS A 93 -1.67 -6.25 4.36
CA HIS A 93 -3.14 -6.36 4.31
C HIS A 93 -3.74 -5.51 3.17
N LEU A 94 -3.23 -4.30 2.98
CA LEU A 94 -3.64 -3.41 1.90
C LEU A 94 -3.35 -4.03 0.52
N LEU A 95 -2.12 -4.49 0.29
CA LEU A 95 -1.72 -5.08 -0.99
C LEU A 95 -2.45 -6.39 -1.30
N VAL A 96 -2.69 -7.23 -0.29
CA VAL A 96 -3.49 -8.44 -0.45
C VAL A 96 -4.91 -8.07 -0.88
N ALA A 97 -5.55 -7.10 -0.21
CA ALA A 97 -6.89 -6.66 -0.56
C ALA A 97 -6.97 -6.11 -1.99
N LEU A 98 -5.99 -5.28 -2.41
CA LEU A 98 -5.88 -4.80 -3.79
C LEU A 98 -5.71 -5.95 -4.78
N SER A 99 -4.77 -6.87 -4.52
CA SER A 99 -4.52 -8.00 -5.42
C SER A 99 -5.74 -8.90 -5.60
N GLN A 100 -6.53 -9.10 -4.55
CA GLN A 100 -7.76 -9.89 -4.59
C GLN A 100 -8.87 -9.17 -5.37
N TYR A 101 -9.07 -7.88 -5.11
CA TYR A 101 -10.10 -7.07 -5.76
C TYR A 101 -9.86 -6.98 -7.28
N PHE A 102 -8.63 -6.64 -7.68
CA PHE A 102 -8.26 -6.51 -9.09
C PHE A 102 -7.92 -7.85 -9.78
N ARG A 103 -8.07 -8.98 -9.07
CA ARG A 103 -7.77 -10.32 -9.57
C ARG A 103 -6.38 -10.39 -10.20
N ALA A 104 -5.39 -9.87 -9.46
CA ALA A 104 -4.00 -9.90 -9.86
C ALA A 104 -3.60 -11.34 -10.26
N PRO A 105 -2.83 -11.53 -11.34
CA PRO A 105 -2.43 -12.84 -11.85
C PRO A 105 -1.30 -13.45 -10.99
N ILE A 106 -1.50 -13.50 -9.68
CA ILE A 106 -0.55 -14.02 -8.70
C ILE A 106 -1.18 -15.12 -7.86
N ARG A 107 -0.35 -16.07 -7.43
CA ARG A 107 -0.74 -17.10 -6.47
C ARG A 107 -0.24 -16.67 -5.09
N LEU A 108 -1.18 -16.24 -4.24
CA LEU A 108 -0.88 -16.00 -2.84
C LEU A 108 -0.79 -17.34 -2.10
N PRO A 109 0.16 -17.52 -1.15
CA PRO A 109 0.19 -18.71 -0.32
C PRO A 109 -1.05 -18.77 0.57
N ASP A 110 -1.56 -19.98 0.80
CA ASP A 110 -2.64 -20.21 1.76
C ASP A 110 -2.10 -20.10 3.20
N HIS A 111 -2.94 -19.63 4.13
CA HIS A 111 -2.65 -19.58 5.57
C HIS A 111 -1.41 -18.78 5.98
N VAL A 112 -1.15 -17.64 5.33
CA VAL A 112 -0.05 -16.74 5.73
C VAL A 112 -0.28 -16.19 7.15
N SER A 113 0.66 -16.45 8.05
CA SER A 113 0.71 -15.88 9.40
C SER A 113 1.86 -14.88 9.52
N ILE A 114 1.61 -13.71 10.10
CA ILE A 114 2.66 -12.73 10.43
C ILE A 114 2.83 -12.69 11.95
N GLN A 115 4.03 -12.98 12.43
CA GLN A 115 4.38 -12.85 13.85
C GLN A 115 4.93 -11.45 14.11
N VAL A 116 4.24 -10.68 14.96
CA VAL A 116 4.69 -9.34 15.38
C VAL A 116 5.32 -9.46 16.76
N VAL A 117 6.58 -9.06 16.89
CA VAL A 117 7.31 -8.98 18.16
C VAL A 117 7.40 -7.51 18.56
N VAL A 118 6.70 -7.13 19.64
CA VAL A 118 6.77 -5.78 20.21
C VAL A 118 7.88 -5.75 21.24
N VAL A 119 8.94 -4.99 20.98
CA VAL A 119 10.03 -4.75 21.94
C VAL A 119 9.78 -3.41 22.62
N GLN A 120 9.54 -3.44 23.93
CA GLN A 120 9.48 -2.24 24.77
C GLN A 120 10.82 -2.06 25.48
N VAL A 121 11.48 -0.92 25.24
CA VAL A 121 12.60 -0.49 26.06
C VAL A 121 12.02 0.18 27.31
N ARG A 122 12.40 -0.29 28.49
CA ARG A 122 12.10 0.41 29.76
C ARG A 122 13.19 1.46 29.96
N GLU A 123 12.78 2.72 30.09
CA GLU A 123 13.63 3.78 30.68
C GLU A 123 13.83 3.55 32.18
#